data_AF-A0A944KRT5-F1
#
_entry.id   AF-A0A944KRT5-F1
#
_cell.length_a   1.000
_cell.length_b   1.000
_cell.length_c   1.000
_cell.angle_alpha   90.00
_cell.angle_beta   90.00
_cell.angle_gamma   90.00
#
_symmetry.space_group_name_H-M   'P 1'
#
loop_
_entity.id
_entity.type
_entity.pdbx_description
1 polymer ?
#
loop_
_entity_poly.entity_id
_entity_poly.type
_entity_poly.pdbx_seq_one_letter_code
_entity_poly.pdbx_strand_id
1 'polypeptide(L)'
;MDLTAGTRATAISAAIVLVLGVAVILYGVAENDLARSLGGACLSMTALTLIALVAIKKWCTDTRVERASLTAATRAADAERTRYVALESALATERARTRRDIQAQQEAMAARLEAECVAMQERFEERRAQLICDTMEMTLQMKNAGLLDPPAAGEDRGRVIGFPAQHPQTQAERARDHGANH
;
A
#
# COMPACT_ATOMS: atom_id res chain seq x y z
N MET A 1 -22.12 -41.68 -9.01
CA MET A 1 -21.16 -42.82 -9.05
C MET A 1 -20.84 -43.14 -10.50
N ASP A 2 -19.86 -42.48 -11.13
CA ASP A 2 -19.49 -42.76 -12.52
C ASP A 2 -18.35 -43.76 -12.63
N LEU A 3 -18.74 -45.03 -12.66
CA LEU A 3 -17.90 -46.15 -13.04
C LEU A 3 -17.84 -46.20 -14.58
N THR A 4 -16.67 -46.44 -15.14
CA THR A 4 -16.52 -46.67 -16.59
C THR A 4 -17.32 -47.91 -17.01
N ALA A 5 -17.85 -47.95 -18.23
CA ALA A 5 -18.75 -49.03 -18.68
C ALA A 5 -18.18 -50.44 -18.42
N GLY A 6 -16.87 -50.63 -18.62
CA GLY A 6 -16.18 -51.90 -18.31
C GLY A 6 -16.08 -52.24 -16.82
N THR A 7 -15.86 -51.27 -15.93
CA THR A 7 -15.79 -51.52 -14.47
C THR A 7 -17.17 -51.71 -13.83
N ARG A 8 -18.22 -51.09 -14.40
CA ARG A 8 -19.62 -51.41 -14.04
C ARG A 8 -19.93 -52.86 -14.39
N ALA A 9 -19.62 -53.27 -15.62
CA ALA A 9 -19.89 -54.63 -16.08
C ALA A 9 -19.19 -55.67 -15.21
N THR A 10 -17.91 -55.48 -14.86
CA THR A 10 -17.18 -56.43 -14.01
C THR A 10 -17.66 -56.46 -12.57
N ALA A 11 -18.05 -55.31 -11.99
CA ALA A 11 -18.60 -55.26 -10.63
C ALA A 11 -19.99 -55.93 -10.56
N ILE A 12 -20.84 -55.71 -11.56
CA ILE A 12 -22.17 -56.33 -11.65
C ILE A 12 -22.03 -57.83 -11.88
N SER A 13 -21.17 -58.27 -12.80
CA SER A 13 -20.93 -59.70 -13.03
C SER A 13 -20.37 -60.39 -11.80
N ALA A 14 -19.44 -59.75 -11.08
CA ALA A 14 -18.88 -60.33 -9.85
C ALA A 14 -19.93 -60.42 -8.73
N ALA A 15 -20.80 -59.42 -8.58
CA ALA A 15 -21.90 -59.47 -7.62
C ALA A 15 -22.90 -60.61 -7.94
N ILE A 16 -23.24 -60.78 -9.23
CA ILE A 16 -24.11 -61.87 -9.69
C ILE A 16 -23.48 -63.24 -9.41
N VAL A 17 -22.18 -63.41 -9.69
CA VAL A 17 -21.43 -64.65 -9.40
C VAL A 17 -21.38 -64.94 -7.91
N LEU A 18 -21.25 -63.91 -7.06
CA LEU A 18 -21.25 -64.08 -5.61
C LEU A 18 -22.62 -64.56 -5.10
N VAL A 19 -23.71 -63.96 -5.58
CA VAL A 19 -25.08 -64.37 -5.23
C VAL A 19 -25.36 -65.80 -5.69
N LEU A 20 -24.96 -66.15 -6.92
CA LEU A 20 -25.07 -67.52 -7.44
C LEU A 20 -24.22 -68.50 -6.65
N GLY A 21 -22.98 -68.15 -6.29
CA GLY A 21 -22.09 -68.97 -5.49
C GLY A 21 -22.68 -69.27 -4.11
N VAL A 22 -23.25 -68.26 -3.43
CA VAL A 22 -23.93 -68.43 -2.14
C VAL A 22 -25.19 -69.29 -2.28
N ALA A 23 -25.98 -69.12 -3.35
CA ALA A 23 -27.14 -69.95 -3.62
C ALA A 23 -26.77 -71.43 -3.84
N VAL A 24 -25.67 -71.71 -4.56
CA VAL A 24 -25.14 -73.06 -4.79
C VAL A 24 -24.62 -73.70 -3.49
N ILE A 25 -23.99 -72.92 -2.60
CA ILE A 25 -23.57 -73.40 -1.27
C ILE A 25 -24.81 -73.82 -0.45
N LEU A 26 -25.82 -72.94 -0.37
CA LEU A 26 -27.04 -73.20 0.38
C LEU A 26 -27.80 -74.42 -0.17
N TYR A 27 -27.84 -74.57 -1.49
CA TYR A 27 -28.47 -75.70 -2.16
C TYR A 27 -27.70 -77.02 -1.92
N GLY A 28 -26.37 -77.00 -2.02
CA GLY A 28 -25.54 -78.17 -1.71
C GLY A 28 -25.63 -78.63 -0.26
N VAL A 29 -25.79 -77.69 0.68
CA VAL A 29 -26.05 -78.00 2.10
C VAL A 29 -27.43 -78.63 2.28
N ALA A 30 -28.45 -78.17 1.55
CA ALA A 30 -29.80 -78.73 1.62
C ALA A 30 -29.90 -80.16 1.05
N GLU A 31 -29.13 -80.47 0.00
CA GLU A 31 -29.08 -81.81 -0.63
C GLU A 31 -28.02 -82.76 -0.02
N ASN A 32 -27.23 -82.33 0.97
CA ASN A 32 -26.08 -83.06 1.51
C ASN A 32 -25.03 -83.44 0.43
N ASP A 33 -24.89 -82.64 -0.63
CA ASP A 33 -23.88 -82.83 -1.68
C ASP A 33 -22.67 -81.91 -1.43
N LEU A 34 -21.61 -82.52 -0.89
CA LEU A 34 -20.39 -81.84 -0.46
C LEU A 34 -19.61 -81.24 -1.64
N ALA A 35 -19.70 -81.86 -2.83
CA ALA A 35 -19.01 -81.37 -4.03
C ALA A 35 -19.61 -80.05 -4.54
N ARG A 36 -20.94 -79.91 -4.46
CA ARG A 36 -21.65 -78.66 -4.82
C ARG A 36 -21.35 -77.52 -3.85
N SER A 37 -21.32 -77.82 -2.55
CA SER A 37 -20.97 -76.83 -1.53
C SER A 37 -19.53 -76.30 -1.69
N LEU A 38 -18.56 -77.19 -1.95
CA LEU A 38 -17.17 -76.82 -2.18
C LEU A 38 -16.99 -75.96 -3.44
N GLY A 39 -17.69 -76.30 -4.53
CA GLY A 39 -17.68 -75.53 -5.78
C GLY A 39 -18.23 -74.11 -5.58
N GLY A 40 -19.35 -73.99 -4.85
CA GLY A 40 -19.93 -72.68 -4.51
C GLY A 40 -19.01 -71.81 -3.63
N ALA A 41 -18.27 -72.42 -2.70
CA ALA A 41 -17.28 -71.73 -1.87
C ALA A 41 -16.10 -71.18 -2.68
N CYS A 42 -15.63 -71.92 -3.68
CA CYS A 42 -14.57 -71.46 -4.59
C CYS A 42 -15.05 -70.27 -5.46
N LEU A 43 -16.29 -70.32 -5.94
CA LEU A 43 -16.89 -69.24 -6.72
C LEU A 43 -17.12 -67.96 -5.90
N SER A 44 -17.54 -68.09 -4.64
CA SER A 44 -17.73 -66.91 -3.78
C SER A 44 -16.40 -66.27 -3.39
N MET A 45 -15.35 -67.07 -3.13
CA MET A 45 -14.00 -66.57 -2.83
C MET A 45 -13.37 -65.83 -4.02
N THR A 46 -13.53 -66.37 -5.23
CA THR A 46 -13.05 -65.71 -6.46
C THR A 46 -13.85 -64.45 -6.80
N ALA A 47 -15.16 -64.44 -6.59
CA ALA A 47 -15.98 -63.24 -6.76
C ALA A 47 -15.57 -62.12 -5.78
N LEU A 48 -15.37 -62.45 -4.50
CA LEU A 48 -14.93 -61.50 -3.47
C LEU A 48 -13.57 -60.90 -3.79
N THR A 49 -12.62 -61.71 -4.24
CA THR A 49 -11.27 -61.21 -4.61
C THR A 49 -11.33 -60.27 -5.82
N LEU A 50 -12.16 -60.55 -6.83
CA LEU A 50 -12.38 -59.64 -7.96
C LEU A 50 -13.02 -58.31 -7.54
N ILE A 51 -14.01 -58.34 -6.65
CA ILE A 51 -14.64 -57.11 -6.12
C ILE A 51 -13.61 -56.29 -5.33
N ALA A 52 -12.81 -56.94 -4.48
CA ALA A 52 -11.77 -56.27 -3.71
C ALA A 52 -10.72 -55.60 -4.61
N LEU A 53 -10.25 -56.29 -5.65
CA LEU A 53 -9.28 -55.73 -6.60
C LEU A 53 -9.84 -54.53 -7.37
N VAL A 54 -11.11 -54.58 -7.79
CA VAL A 54 -11.77 -53.44 -8.46
C VAL A 54 -11.92 -52.26 -7.51
N ALA A 55 -12.29 -52.50 -6.25
CA ALA A 55 -12.41 -51.46 -5.24
C ALA A 55 -11.07 -50.79 -4.95
N ILE A 56 -10.00 -51.57 -4.76
CA ILE A 56 -8.64 -51.06 -4.53
C ILE A 56 -8.15 -50.27 -5.74
N LYS A 57 -8.29 -50.82 -6.96
CA LYS A 57 -7.88 -50.12 -8.17
C LYS A 57 -8.61 -48.79 -8.31
N LYS A 58 -9.90 -48.75 -8.04
CA LYS A 58 -10.68 -47.51 -8.07
C LYS A 58 -10.18 -46.53 -7.00
N TRP A 59 -10.00 -46.98 -5.77
CA TRP A 59 -9.53 -46.12 -4.70
C TRP A 59 -8.16 -45.51 -5.00
N CYS A 60 -7.22 -46.29 -5.56
CA CYS A 60 -5.90 -45.79 -5.94
C CYS A 60 -5.89 -44.89 -7.19
N THR A 61 -6.88 -45.01 -8.09
CA THR A 61 -6.86 -44.28 -9.39
C THR A 61 -7.86 -43.14 -9.47
N ASP A 62 -8.87 -43.09 -8.59
CA ASP A 62 -9.89 -42.05 -8.59
C ASP A 62 -9.37 -40.78 -7.88
N THR A 63 -8.44 -40.11 -8.55
CA THR A 63 -7.92 -38.78 -8.15
C THR A 63 -8.83 -37.64 -8.61
N ARG A 64 -10.06 -37.92 -9.07
CA ARG A 64 -10.94 -36.89 -9.67
C ARG A 64 -11.29 -35.79 -8.67
N VAL A 65 -11.53 -36.16 -7.42
CA VAL A 65 -11.84 -35.21 -6.34
C VAL A 65 -10.64 -34.34 -6.03
N GLU A 66 -9.45 -34.93 -5.95
CA GLU A 66 -8.19 -34.21 -5.70
C GLU A 66 -7.81 -33.28 -6.85
N ARG A 67 -8.02 -33.71 -8.09
CA ARG A 67 -7.81 -32.85 -9.27
C ARG A 67 -8.82 -31.70 -9.30
N ALA A 68 -10.08 -31.97 -8.97
CA ALA A 68 -11.10 -30.93 -8.88
C ALA A 68 -10.77 -29.91 -7.77
N SER A 69 -10.36 -30.38 -6.59
CA SER A 69 -9.97 -29.49 -5.49
C SER A 69 -8.73 -28.67 -5.83
N LEU A 70 -7.72 -29.28 -6.47
CA LEU A 70 -6.53 -28.56 -6.94
C LEU A 70 -6.91 -27.50 -7.99
N THR A 71 -7.76 -27.84 -8.96
CA THR A 71 -8.21 -26.85 -9.97
C THR A 71 -9.05 -25.72 -9.37
N ALA A 72 -9.81 -25.99 -8.31
CA ALA A 72 -10.56 -24.95 -7.60
C ALA A 72 -9.61 -24.04 -6.82
N ALA A 73 -8.62 -24.61 -6.14
CA ALA A 73 -7.60 -23.87 -5.40
C ALA A 73 -6.75 -22.98 -6.32
N THR A 74 -6.33 -23.48 -7.49
CA THR A 74 -5.57 -22.67 -8.45
C THR A 74 -6.41 -21.52 -9.00
N ARG A 75 -7.67 -21.76 -9.34
CA ARG A 75 -8.58 -20.69 -9.79
C ARG A 75 -8.81 -19.63 -8.72
N ALA A 76 -8.94 -20.04 -7.45
CA ALA A 76 -9.07 -19.11 -6.34
C ALA A 76 -7.82 -18.25 -6.18
N ALA A 77 -6.63 -18.85 -6.24
CA ALA A 77 -5.36 -18.12 -6.18
C ALA A 77 -5.18 -17.14 -7.36
N ASP A 78 -5.56 -17.54 -8.57
CA ASP A 78 -5.52 -16.68 -9.75
C ASP A 78 -6.52 -15.50 -9.62
N ALA A 79 -7.72 -15.76 -9.09
CA ALA A 79 -8.71 -14.73 -8.82
C ALA A 79 -8.23 -13.72 -7.75
N GLU A 80 -7.57 -14.20 -6.70
CA GLU A 80 -6.95 -13.31 -5.71
C GLU A 80 -5.83 -12.47 -6.33
N ARG A 81 -4.93 -13.10 -7.09
CA ARG A 81 -3.83 -12.40 -7.75
C ARG A 81 -4.32 -11.30 -8.69
N THR A 82 -5.33 -11.60 -9.51
CA THR A 82 -5.94 -10.61 -10.41
C THR A 82 -6.58 -9.46 -9.65
N ARG A 83 -7.25 -9.73 -8.53
CA ARG A 83 -7.79 -8.69 -7.64
C ARG A 83 -6.70 -7.81 -7.04
N TYR A 84 -5.59 -8.39 -6.58
CA TYR A 84 -4.46 -7.63 -6.05
C TYR A 84 -3.86 -6.69 -7.10
N VAL A 85 -3.62 -7.17 -8.32
CA VAL A 85 -3.11 -6.35 -9.43
C VAL A 85 -4.08 -5.21 -9.77
N ALA A 86 -5.39 -5.49 -9.80
CA ALA A 86 -6.40 -4.45 -10.01
C ALA A 86 -6.36 -3.38 -8.91
N LEU A 87 -6.23 -3.76 -7.64
CA LEU A 87 -6.11 -2.82 -6.53
C LEU A 87 -4.83 -1.99 -6.60
N GLU A 88 -3.71 -2.62 -6.95
CA GLU A 88 -2.42 -1.93 -7.08
C GLU A 88 -2.44 -0.89 -8.19
N SER A 89 -3.02 -1.24 -9.35
CA SER A 89 -3.19 -0.29 -10.47
C SER A 89 -4.13 0.87 -10.13
N ALA A 90 -5.23 0.61 -9.40
CA ALA A 90 -6.12 1.66 -8.92
C ALA A 90 -5.39 2.62 -7.97
N LEU A 91 -4.61 2.09 -7.04
CA LEU A 91 -3.82 2.87 -6.09
C LEU A 91 -2.76 3.72 -6.81
N ALA A 92 -2.06 3.15 -7.80
CA ALA A 92 -1.10 3.88 -8.62
C ALA A 92 -1.75 5.06 -9.36
N THR A 93 -2.97 4.86 -9.87
CA THR A 93 -3.74 5.88 -10.57
C THR A 93 -4.12 7.04 -9.63
N GLU A 94 -4.62 6.71 -8.42
CA GLU A 94 -4.94 7.72 -7.41
C GLU A 94 -3.69 8.50 -6.96
N ARG A 95 -2.56 7.81 -6.71
CA ARG A 95 -1.29 8.49 -6.40
C ARG A 95 -0.85 9.45 -7.50
N ALA A 96 -0.98 9.04 -8.77
CA ALA A 96 -0.63 9.88 -9.91
C ALA A 96 -1.57 11.09 -10.04
N ARG A 97 -2.86 10.92 -9.72
CA ARG A 97 -3.82 12.04 -9.66
C ARG A 97 -3.45 13.01 -8.55
N THR A 98 -3.30 12.54 -7.31
CA THR A 98 -2.93 13.38 -6.16
C THR A 98 -1.63 14.14 -6.40
N ARG A 99 -0.63 13.50 -7.02
CA ARG A 99 0.62 14.18 -7.35
C ARG A 99 0.42 15.34 -8.35
N ARG A 100 -0.41 15.14 -9.37
CA ARG A 100 -0.76 16.20 -10.33
C ARG A 100 -1.51 17.34 -9.65
N ASP A 101 -2.45 17.00 -8.76
CA ASP A 101 -3.23 18.00 -8.02
C ASP A 101 -2.33 18.83 -7.09
N ILE A 102 -1.40 18.20 -6.37
CA ILE A 102 -0.41 18.89 -5.53
C ILE A 102 0.49 19.80 -6.38
N GLN A 103 0.98 19.31 -7.52
CA GLN A 103 1.83 20.10 -8.39
C GLN A 103 1.09 21.32 -8.93
N ALA A 104 -0.15 21.16 -9.40
CA ALA A 104 -0.99 22.27 -9.86
C ALA A 104 -1.24 23.29 -8.73
N GLN A 105 -1.45 22.83 -7.49
CA GLN A 105 -1.59 23.72 -6.33
C GLN A 105 -0.30 24.47 -6.03
N GLN A 106 0.86 23.82 -6.11
CA GLN A 106 2.16 24.46 -5.92
C GLN A 106 2.43 25.53 -6.98
N GLU A 107 2.13 25.23 -8.24
CA GLU A 107 2.26 26.19 -9.35
C GLU A 107 1.33 27.39 -9.15
N ALA A 108 0.08 27.16 -8.75
CA ALA A 108 -0.87 28.24 -8.46
C ALA A 108 -0.43 29.09 -7.25
N MET A 109 0.11 28.46 -6.20
CA MET A 109 0.65 29.18 -5.03
C MET A 109 1.89 29.98 -5.39
N ALA A 110 2.81 29.43 -6.19
CA ALA A 110 4.00 30.13 -6.65
C ALA A 110 3.62 31.38 -7.48
N ALA A 111 2.72 31.23 -8.45
CA ALA A 111 2.24 32.35 -9.25
C ALA A 111 1.58 33.44 -8.40
N ARG A 112 0.81 33.04 -7.37
CA ARG A 112 0.21 33.99 -6.43
C ARG A 112 1.27 34.72 -5.60
N LEU A 113 2.27 34.01 -5.09
CA LEU A 113 3.35 34.61 -4.31
C LEU A 113 4.18 35.59 -5.17
N GLU A 114 4.47 35.25 -6.42
CA GLU A 114 5.14 36.15 -7.35
C GLU A 114 4.33 37.44 -7.57
N ALA A 115 3.03 37.32 -7.80
CA ALA A 115 2.15 38.48 -7.94
C ALA A 115 2.09 39.34 -6.65
N GLU A 116 2.04 38.70 -5.47
CA GLU A 116 2.07 39.39 -4.18
C GLU A 116 3.41 40.11 -3.95
N CYS A 117 4.54 39.51 -4.33
CA CYS A 117 5.87 40.12 -4.26
C CYS A 117 5.98 41.37 -5.15
N VAL A 118 5.51 41.27 -6.40
CA VAL A 118 5.50 42.43 -7.33
C VAL A 118 4.64 43.56 -6.77
N ALA A 119 3.42 43.25 -6.32
CA ALA A 119 2.54 44.25 -5.72
C ALA A 119 3.12 44.88 -4.43
N MET A 120 3.86 44.11 -3.64
CA MET A 120 4.55 44.61 -2.46
C MET A 120 5.70 45.55 -2.82
N GLN A 121 6.44 45.24 -3.88
CA GLN A 121 7.54 46.06 -4.37
C GLN A 121 7.03 47.39 -4.94
N GLU A 122 5.95 47.37 -5.71
CA GLU A 122 5.29 48.58 -6.20
C GLU A 122 4.86 49.50 -5.04
N ARG A 123 4.18 48.94 -4.02
CA ARG A 123 3.80 49.70 -2.81
C ARG A 123 5.00 50.26 -2.06
N PHE A 124 6.12 49.55 -2.06
CA PHE A 124 7.35 50.02 -1.42
C PHE A 124 7.94 51.21 -2.19
N GLU A 125 7.99 51.13 -3.52
CA GLU A 125 8.47 52.22 -4.38
C GLU A 125 7.57 53.47 -4.27
N GLU A 126 6.25 53.30 -4.23
CA GLU A 126 5.30 54.38 -3.99
C GLU A 126 5.55 55.08 -2.64
N ARG A 127 5.66 54.30 -1.53
CA ARG A 127 5.94 54.86 -0.20
C ARG A 127 7.29 55.56 -0.15
N ARG A 128 8.30 55.00 -0.82
CA ARG A 128 9.63 55.61 -0.90
C ARG A 128 9.57 56.95 -1.64
N ALA A 129 8.83 57.03 -2.76
CA ALA A 129 8.64 58.28 -3.50
C ALA A 129 7.92 59.34 -2.64
N GLN A 130 6.84 58.95 -1.94
CA GLN A 130 6.13 59.83 -0.99
C GLN A 130 7.08 60.38 0.09
N LEU A 131 7.87 59.50 0.73
CA LEU A 131 8.81 59.92 1.76
C LEU A 131 9.88 60.89 1.23
N ILE A 132 10.36 60.69 -0.02
CA ILE A 132 11.30 61.62 -0.66
C ILE A 132 10.64 62.98 -0.91
N CYS A 133 9.39 63.01 -1.38
CA CYS A 133 8.64 64.24 -1.54
C CYS A 133 8.43 64.98 -0.20
N ASP A 134 7.98 64.26 0.84
CA ASP A 134 7.75 64.83 2.17
C ASP A 134 9.03 65.40 2.78
N THR A 135 10.14 64.66 2.67
CA THR A 135 11.45 65.13 3.17
C THR A 135 11.99 66.32 2.36
N MET A 136 11.77 66.35 1.04
CA MET A 136 12.15 67.48 0.21
C MET A 136 11.31 68.73 0.53
N GLU A 137 10.00 68.57 0.75
CA GLU A 137 9.13 69.67 1.18
C GLU A 137 9.54 70.18 2.57
N MET A 138 9.77 69.28 3.53
CA MET A 138 10.20 69.65 4.87
C MET A 138 11.57 70.34 4.88
N THR A 139 12.52 69.87 4.08
CA THR A 139 13.84 70.55 3.95
C THR A 139 13.71 71.93 3.30
N LEU A 140 12.83 72.11 2.32
CA LEU A 140 12.52 73.44 1.77
C LEU A 140 11.89 74.36 2.83
N GLN A 141 10.96 73.85 3.64
CA GLN A 141 10.37 74.62 4.75
C GLN A 141 11.44 75.00 5.79
N MET A 142 12.32 74.07 6.19
CA MET A 142 13.41 74.35 7.12
C MET A 142 14.42 75.37 6.56
N LYS A 143 14.71 75.31 5.25
CA LYS A 143 15.55 76.30 4.57
C LYS A 143 14.89 77.68 4.55
N ASN A 144 13.61 77.76 4.20
CA ASN A 144 12.87 79.02 4.19
C ASN A 144 12.71 79.63 5.59
N ALA A 145 12.68 78.79 6.63
CA ALA A 145 12.67 79.21 8.02
C ALA A 145 14.06 79.57 8.59
N GLY A 146 15.13 79.49 7.79
CA GLY A 146 16.50 79.81 8.21
C GLY A 146 17.12 78.80 9.19
N LEU A 147 16.49 77.64 9.41
CA LEU A 147 16.96 76.60 10.33
C LEU A 147 18.13 75.78 9.77
N LEU A 148 18.33 75.81 8.45
CA LEU A 148 19.43 75.11 7.75
C LEU A 148 20.59 76.03 7.37
N ASP A 149 20.48 77.34 7.58
CA ASP A 149 21.58 78.25 7.35
C ASP A 149 22.66 77.99 8.41
N PRO A 150 23.95 77.87 8.02
CA PRO A 150 25.01 77.78 9.00
C PRO A 150 24.88 79.00 9.92
N PRO A 151 25.00 78.84 11.26
CA PRO A 151 24.97 79.99 12.14
C PRO A 151 25.96 81.00 11.58
N ALA A 152 25.48 82.23 11.33
CA ALA A 152 26.30 83.30 10.80
C ALA A 152 27.62 83.28 11.57
N ALA A 153 28.73 83.16 10.85
CA ALA A 153 30.06 83.00 11.44
C ALA A 153 30.30 84.12 12.48
N GLY A 154 30.02 83.83 13.75
CA GLY A 154 29.89 84.87 14.77
C GLY A 154 29.14 84.46 16.03
N GLU A 155 28.10 83.61 15.97
CA GLU A 155 27.31 83.28 17.18
C GLU A 155 27.54 81.85 17.67
N ASP A 156 28.16 81.78 18.86
CA ASP A 156 28.39 80.65 19.76
C ASP A 156 29.12 79.41 19.22
N ARG A 157 30.44 79.41 19.46
CA ARG A 157 31.20 78.19 19.70
C ARG A 157 30.61 77.45 20.90
N GLY A 158 29.63 76.59 20.62
CA GLY A 158 29.01 75.68 21.58
C GLY A 158 30.08 74.91 22.36
N ARG A 159 30.00 75.07 23.68
CA ARG A 159 30.79 74.36 24.68
C ARG A 159 30.73 72.86 24.41
N VAL A 160 31.87 72.29 24.00
CA VAL A 160 32.05 70.84 23.83
C VAL A 160 31.76 70.19 25.18
N ILE A 161 30.63 69.49 25.31
CA ILE A 161 30.40 68.58 26.42
C ILE A 161 31.33 67.39 26.16
N GLY A 162 32.33 67.22 27.03
CA GLY A 162 33.24 66.09 26.95
C GLY A 162 32.48 64.78 26.99
N PHE A 163 32.85 63.83 26.13
CA PHE A 163 32.35 62.46 26.18
C PHE A 163 32.52 61.90 27.60
N PRO A 164 31.51 61.23 28.19
CA PRO A 164 31.72 60.51 29.43
C PRO A 164 32.78 59.42 29.17
N ALA A 165 33.84 59.46 29.98
CA ALA A 165 34.90 58.46 29.95
C ALA A 165 34.29 57.05 30.04
N GLN A 166 34.80 56.14 29.20
CA GLN A 166 34.47 54.72 29.24
C GLN A 166 34.63 54.21 30.68
N HIS A 167 33.54 53.74 31.28
CA HIS A 167 33.61 52.89 32.46
C HIS A 167 34.34 51.59 32.07
N PRO A 168 35.44 51.22 32.74
CA PRO A 168 36.05 49.91 32.54
C PRO A 168 35.33 48.90 33.44
N GLN A 169 34.18 48.42 33.01
CA GLN A 169 33.40 47.31 33.60
C GLN A 169 32.44 46.91 32.46
N THR A 170 32.45 45.72 31.85
CA THR A 170 32.74 44.39 32.38
C THR A 170 33.03 43.49 31.17
N GLN A 171 34.31 43.16 30.93
CA GLN A 171 34.72 42.18 29.91
C GLN A 171 34.55 40.72 30.40
N ALA A 172 33.68 40.47 31.40
CA ALA A 172 33.62 39.20 32.12
C ALA A 172 32.42 38.30 31.77
N GLU A 173 31.54 38.66 30.83
CA GLU A 173 30.36 37.81 30.50
C GLU A 173 30.41 37.14 29.12
N ARG A 174 31.41 37.41 28.27
CA ARG A 174 31.51 36.77 26.93
C ARG A 174 32.34 35.48 26.88
N ALA A 175 32.67 34.89 28.02
CA ALA A 175 33.52 33.69 28.08
C ALA A 175 32.78 32.39 28.48
N ARG A 176 31.45 32.31 28.43
CA ARG A 176 30.73 31.13 28.93
C ARG A 176 29.64 30.49 28.07
N ASP A 177 29.40 30.91 26.82
CA ASP A 177 28.23 30.36 26.12
C ASP A 177 28.37 30.02 24.64
N HIS A 178 29.56 29.70 24.15
CA HIS A 178 29.71 29.01 22.86
C HIS A 178 30.67 27.82 22.98
N GLY A 179 30.09 26.65 23.28
CA GLY A 179 30.81 25.38 23.29
C GLY A 179 29.97 24.21 23.79
N ALA A 180 28.86 23.90 23.12
CA ALA A 180 28.22 22.59 23.26
C ALA A 180 27.48 22.19 21.97
N ASN A 181 27.85 21.01 21.47
CA ASN A 181 27.17 20.14 20.49
C ASN A 181 27.64 20.22 19.03
N HIS A 182 28.79 19.60 18.77
CA HIS A 182 28.92 18.57 17.74
C HIS A 182 29.11 17.21 18.41
#